data_AF-G5HGP0-F1
#
_entry.id   AF-G5HGP0-F1
#
_cell.length_a   1.000
_cell.length_b   1.000
_cell.length_c   1.000
_cell.angle_alpha   90.00
_cell.angle_beta   90.00
_cell.angle_gamma   90.00
#
_symmetry.space_group_name_H-M   'P 1'
#
loop_
_entity.id
_entity.type
_entity.pdbx_description
1 polymer ?
#
loop_
_entity_poly.entity_id
_entity_poly.type
_entity_poly.pdbx_seq_one_letter_code
_entity_poly.pdbx_strand_id
1 'polypeptide(L)' 'MSYPINEDEFVEICKKELKEYDETDIKVARAVAIALNWANHKKQTA' A
#
# COMPACT_ATOMS: atom_id res chain seq x y z
N MET A 1 -9.19 -11.59 9.19
CA MET A 1 -8.02 -11.60 8.28
C MET A 1 -7.14 -10.44 8.65
N SER A 2 -5.88 -10.68 9.00
CA SER A 2 -4.91 -9.61 9.27
C SER A 2 -4.06 -9.44 8.02
N TYR A 3 -4.22 -8.30 7.37
CA TYR A 3 -3.34 -7.89 6.29
C TYR A 3 -2.04 -7.38 6.90
N PRO A 4 -0.86 -7.80 6.40
CA PRO A 4 0.42 -7.44 7.00
C PRO A 4 0.79 -5.97 6.79
N ILE A 5 0.23 -5.31 5.77
CA ILE A 5 0.51 -3.91 5.45
C ILE A 5 -0.69 -3.06 5.86
N ASN A 6 -0.45 -2.07 6.73
CA ASN A 6 -1.38 -0.98 6.96
C ASN A 6 -1.29 0.00 5.78
N GLU A 7 -2.39 0.18 5.06
CA GLU A 7 -2.45 1.02 3.86
C GLU A 7 -2.13 2.49 4.17
N ASP A 8 -2.63 3.03 5.28
CA ASP A 8 -2.44 4.44 5.63
C ASP A 8 -0.98 4.70 6.05
N GLU A 9 -0.37 3.78 6.80
CA GLU A 9 1.05 3.85 7.15
C GLU A 9 1.94 3.75 5.90
N PHE A 10 1.60 2.87 4.96
CA PHE A 10 2.31 2.74 3.69
C PHE A 10 2.24 4.04 2.86
N VAL A 11 1.06 4.64 2.75
CA VAL A 11 0.87 5.91 2.04
C VAL A 11 1.67 7.04 2.67
N GLU A 12 1.71 7.11 4.01
CA GLU A 12 2.51 8.13 4.72
C GLU A 12 4.01 7.96 4.51
N ILE A 13 4.50 6.72 4.40
CA ILE A 13 5.89 6.45 4.01
C ILE A 13 6.14 6.95 2.58
N CYS A 14 5.27 6.62 1.63
CA CYS A 14 5.40 7.08 0.24
C CYS A 14 5.42 8.62 0.12
N LYS A 15 4.56 9.32 0.87
CA LYS A 15 4.54 10.80 0.90
C LYS A 15 5.83 11.42 1.45
N LYS A 16 6.50 10.78 2.41
CA LYS A 16 7.77 11.28 2.96
C LYS A 16 8.91 11.17 1.95
N GLU A 17 8.90 10.10 1.16
CA GLU A 17 9.90 9.87 0.11
C GLU A 17 9.64 10.74 -1.14
N LEU A 18 8.37 10.95 -1.48
CA LEU A 18 7.95 11.83 -2.57
C LEU A 18 7.98 13.29 -2.09
N LYS A 19 9.09 13.98 -2.36
CA LYS A 19 9.28 15.42 -2.02
C LYS A 19 8.13 16.31 -2.52
N GLU A 20 7.59 16.02 -3.69
CA GLU A 20 6.34 16.57 -4.22
C GLU A 20 5.47 15.39 -4.63
N TYR A 21 4.19 15.43 -4.24
CA TYR A 21 3.21 14.41 -4.60
C TYR A 21 1.86 15.08 -4.88
N ASP A 22 1.06 14.43 -5.72
CA ASP A 22 -0.32 14.82 -6.00
C ASP A 22 -1.33 13.77 -5.51
N GLU A 23 -2.61 13.99 -5.82
CA GLU A 23 -3.67 13.06 -5.44
C GLU A 23 -3.55 11.70 -6.16
N THR A 24 -2.95 11.67 -7.34
CA THR A 24 -2.69 10.45 -8.13
C THR A 24 -1.65 9.59 -7.43
N ASP A 25 -0.57 10.19 -6.92
CA ASP A 25 0.47 9.46 -6.18
C ASP A 25 -0.09 8.76 -4.94
N ILE A 26 -0.99 9.43 -4.21
CA ILE A 26 -1.68 8.85 -3.05
C ILE A 26 -2.53 7.64 -3.47
N LYS A 27 -3.28 7.76 -4.57
CA LYS A 27 -4.10 6.66 -5.11
C LYS A 27 -3.24 5.48 -5.55
N VAL A 28 -2.10 5.74 -6.18
CA VAL A 28 -1.14 4.71 -6.59
C VAL A 28 -0.55 4.00 -5.38
N ALA A 29 -0.08 4.74 -4.37
CA ALA A 29 0.47 4.15 -3.14
C ALA A 29 -0.56 3.24 -2.45
N ARG A 30 -1.83 3.68 -2.38
CA ARG A 30 -2.90 2.87 -1.80
C ARG A 30 -3.20 1.62 -2.62
N ALA A 31 -3.25 1.73 -3.95
CA ALA A 31 -3.46 0.59 -4.84
C ALA A 31 -2.33 -0.46 -4.71
N VAL A 32 -1.08 0.00 -4.55
CA VAL A 32 0.08 -0.89 -4.31
C VAL A 32 -0.05 -1.62 -2.98
N ALA A 33 -0.40 -0.92 -1.89
CA ALA A 33 -0.61 -1.55 -0.58
C ALA A 33 -1.70 -2.64 -0.64
N ILE A 34 -2.83 -2.35 -1.30
CA ILE A 34 -3.91 -3.32 -1.52
C ILE A 34 -3.40 -4.52 -2.32
N ALA A 35 -2.71 -4.31 -3.43
CA ALA A 35 -2.20 -5.39 -4.27
C ALA A 35 -1.22 -6.31 -3.52
N LEU A 36 -0.33 -5.75 -2.70
CA LEU A 36 0.60 -6.50 -1.87
C LEU A 36 -0.12 -7.32 -0.79
N ASN A 37 -1.12 -6.74 -0.14
CA ASN A 37 -1.97 -7.42 0.83
C ASN A 37 -2.71 -8.61 0.21
N TRP A 38 -3.25 -8.43 -1.00
CA TRP A 38 -3.90 -9.50 -1.78
C TRP A 38 -2.92 -10.59 -2.19
N ALA A 39 -1.72 -10.23 -2.66
CA ALA A 39 -0.69 -11.19 -3.02
C ALA A 39 -0.25 -12.03 -1.81
N ASN A 40 -0.13 -11.41 -0.63
CA ASN A 40 0.18 -12.11 0.61
C ASN A 40 -0.94 -13.07 1.04
N HIS A 41 -2.20 -12.64 0.94
CA HIS A 41 -3.34 -13.50 1.22
C HIS A 41 -3.35 -14.74 0.31
N LYS A 42 -3.13 -14.57 -1.00
CA LYS A 42 -3.07 -15.70 -1.94
C LYS A 42 -1.97 -16.72 -1.59
N LYS A 43 -0.82 -16.27 -1.09
CA LYS A 43 0.26 -17.16 -0.61
C LYS A 43 -0.11 -17.94 0.64
N GLN A 44 -0.92 -17.36 1.52
CA GLN A 44 -1.36 -18.03 2.76
C GLN A 44 -2.48 -19.06 2.52
N THR A 45 -3.21 -18.93 1.41
CA THR A 45 -4.32 -19.82 1.03
C THR A 45 -3.96 -20.89 -0.01
N ALA A 46 -2.71 -20.93 -0.48
CA ALA A 46 -2.18 -21.91 -1.43
C ALA A 46 -1.41 -23.00 -0.70
#